data_AF-A0A820NYQ3-F1
#
_entry.id   AF-A0A820NYQ3-F1
#
_cell.length_a   1.000
_cell.length_b   1.000
_cell.length_c   1.000
_cell.angle_alpha   90.00
_cell.angle_beta   90.00
_cell.angle_gamma   90.00
#
_symmetry.space_group_name_H-M   'P 1'
#
loop_
_entity.id
_entity.type
_entity.pdbx_description
1 polymer ?
#
loop_
_entity_poly.entity_id
_entity_poly.type
_entity_poly.pdbx_seq_one_letter_code
_entity_poly.pdbx_strand_id
1 'polypeptide(L)'
;LQFEAKHRLPYATKYTLRVDKEHCVSAIEGKLDEEFFFEFSTATPNILQFAPYGIVSTLKPKCFLLFDQKIGMNDVLKHLRVVHSDGHTIQNEELELVNETTAKNEFESFLNANEGTHEKYVAFTFKHDLLKATQYTIQVPIGCPSAEG
;
A
#
# COMPACT_ATOMS: atom_id res chain seq x y z
N LEU A 1 -14.67 -21.60 -18.82
CA LEU A 1 -14.56 -21.69 -17.35
C LEU A 1 -14.56 -20.25 -16.82
N GLN A 2 -15.52 -19.85 -16.00
CA GLN A 2 -15.56 -18.52 -15.40
C GLN A 2 -15.34 -18.67 -13.90
N PHE A 3 -14.24 -18.11 -13.41
CA PHE A 3 -13.96 -18.01 -11.98
C PHE A 3 -14.34 -16.60 -11.53
N GLU A 4 -15.13 -16.53 -10.46
CA GLU A 4 -15.49 -15.28 -9.81
C GLU A 4 -15.24 -15.42 -8.30
N ALA A 5 -14.35 -14.58 -7.77
CA ALA A 5 -14.02 -14.62 -6.36
C ALA A 5 -15.21 -14.16 -5.52
N LYS A 6 -15.62 -14.94 -4.52
CA LYS A 6 -16.72 -14.58 -3.60
C LYS A 6 -16.36 -13.45 -2.62
N HIS A 7 -15.05 -13.21 -2.46
CA HIS A 7 -14.50 -12.19 -1.58
C HIS A 7 -13.41 -11.43 -2.31
N ARG A 8 -13.18 -10.20 -1.87
CA ARG A 8 -12.05 -9.40 -2.34
C ARG A 8 -10.75 -10.16 -2.08
N LEU A 9 -9.98 -10.36 -3.13
CA LEU A 9 -8.68 -11.01 -3.03
C LEU A 9 -7.71 -10.08 -2.28
N PRO A 10 -6.93 -10.59 -1.31
CA PRO A 10 -5.81 -9.85 -0.73
C PRO A 10 -4.88 -9.17 -1.76
N TYR A 11 -4.40 -7.98 -1.41
CA TYR A 11 -3.51 -7.14 -2.21
C TYR A 11 -2.11 -7.73 -2.35
N ALA A 12 -1.37 -7.34 -3.40
CA ALA A 12 0.03 -7.72 -3.60
C ALA A 12 0.31 -9.22 -3.39
N THR A 13 -0.64 -10.07 -3.77
CA THR A 13 -0.64 -11.50 -3.47
C THR A 13 -0.64 -12.31 -4.77
N LYS A 14 0.19 -13.36 -4.81
CA LYS A 14 0.18 -14.34 -5.89
C LYS A 14 -0.90 -15.39 -5.63
N TYR A 15 -1.74 -15.62 -6.62
CA TYR A 15 -2.78 -16.64 -6.60
C TYR A 15 -2.45 -17.73 -7.61
N THR A 16 -2.71 -18.97 -7.21
CA THR A 16 -2.69 -20.14 -8.08
C THR A 16 -4.07 -20.78 -8.03
N LEU A 17 -4.78 -20.75 -9.14
CA LEU A 17 -6.00 -21.52 -9.35
C LEU A 17 -5.61 -22.90 -9.89
N ARG A 18 -6.05 -23.96 -9.21
CA ARG A 18 -5.91 -25.34 -9.65
C ARG A 18 -7.29 -25.89 -9.95
N VAL A 19 -7.49 -26.38 -11.18
CA VAL A 19 -8.67 -27.15 -11.56
C VAL A 19 -8.25 -28.61 -11.63
N ASP A 20 -8.78 -29.38 -10.68
CA ASP A 20 -8.54 -30.81 -10.56
C ASP A 20 -9.32 -31.57 -11.64
N LYS A 21 -8.62 -32.41 -12.40
CA LYS A 21 -9.21 -33.22 -13.47
C LYS A 21 -10.23 -34.24 -12.96
N GLU A 22 -10.11 -34.72 -11.72
CA GLU A 22 -11.01 -35.72 -11.15
C GLU A 22 -12.38 -35.13 -10.79
N HIS A 23 -12.38 -33.83 -10.47
CA HIS A 23 -13.55 -33.11 -9.98
C HIS A 23 -14.20 -32.22 -11.05
N CYS A 24 -13.74 -32.28 -12.31
CA CYS A 24 -14.23 -31.46 -13.40
C CYS A 24 -14.83 -32.33 -14.53
N VAL A 25 -16.15 -32.45 -14.53
CA VAL A 25 -16.93 -33.14 -15.58
C VAL A 25 -17.76 -32.10 -16.32
N SER A 26 -17.64 -32.09 -17.65
CA SER A 26 -18.42 -31.18 -18.51
C SER A 26 -19.89 -31.61 -18.61
N ALA A 27 -20.76 -30.72 -19.10
CA ALA A 27 -22.17 -31.01 -19.34
C ALA A 27 -22.42 -32.14 -20.37
N ILE A 28 -21.40 -32.52 -21.14
CA ILE A 28 -21.43 -33.62 -22.10
C ILE A 28 -20.59 -34.83 -21.64
N GLU A 29 -20.34 -34.95 -20.33
CA GLU A 29 -19.57 -36.03 -19.67
C GLU A 29 -18.08 -36.12 -20.04
N GLY A 30 -17.56 -35.20 -20.87
CA GLY A 30 -16.13 -35.05 -21.11
C GLY A 30 -15.39 -34.65 -19.83
N LYS A 31 -14.19 -35.22 -19.64
CA LYS A 31 -13.28 -34.94 -18.52
C LYS A 31 -12.04 -34.21 -19.02
N LEU A 32 -11.35 -33.53 -18.12
CA LEU A 32 -10.02 -32.99 -18.41
C LEU A 32 -8.99 -34.13 -18.46
N ASP A 33 -8.12 -34.12 -19.46
CA ASP A 33 -7.01 -35.09 -19.55
C ASP A 33 -5.88 -34.75 -18.56
N GLU A 34 -5.65 -33.46 -18.31
CA GLU A 34 -4.62 -32.93 -17.43
C GLU A 34 -5.19 -31.89 -16.45
N GLU A 35 -4.50 -31.69 -15.33
CA GLU A 35 -4.83 -30.59 -14.40
C GLU A 35 -4.55 -29.25 -15.06
N PHE A 36 -5.43 -28.28 -14.83
CA PHE A 36 -5.24 -26.93 -15.31
C PHE A 36 -4.80 -26.01 -14.17
N PHE A 37 -3.68 -25.31 -14.38
CA PHE A 37 -3.15 -24.31 -13.48
C PHE A 37 -3.21 -22.93 -14.11
N PHE A 38 -3.70 -21.95 -13.35
CA PHE A 38 -3.67 -20.55 -13.74
C PHE A 38 -3.11 -19.71 -12.59
N GLU A 39 -2.10 -18.90 -12.89
CA GLU A 39 -1.47 -18.01 -11.92
C GLU A 39 -1.76 -16.55 -12.28
N PHE A 40 -2.04 -15.74 -11.27
CA PHE A 40 -2.13 -14.29 -11.41
C PHE A 40 -1.68 -13.61 -10.12
N SER A 41 -1.49 -12.30 -10.15
CA SER A 41 -1.11 -11.53 -8.96
C SER A 41 -1.87 -10.21 -8.91
N THR A 42 -2.22 -9.77 -7.72
CA THR A 42 -2.75 -8.41 -7.49
C THR A 42 -1.58 -7.43 -7.42
N ALA A 43 -1.74 -6.23 -7.98
CA ALA A 43 -0.64 -5.28 -8.13
C ALA A 43 -0.24 -4.64 -6.78
N THR A 44 1.07 -4.49 -6.55
CA THR A 44 1.58 -3.76 -5.37
C THR A 44 1.62 -2.26 -5.67
N PRO A 45 1.18 -1.37 -4.75
CA PRO A 45 1.27 0.07 -4.98
C PRO A 45 2.72 0.52 -5.09
N ASN A 46 3.03 1.32 -6.11
CA ASN A 46 4.33 1.96 -6.24
C ASN A 46 4.26 3.40 -5.74
N ILE A 47 5.30 3.84 -5.02
CA ILE A 47 5.42 5.22 -4.57
C ILE A 47 5.93 6.06 -5.74
N LEU A 48 5.14 7.04 -6.17
CA LEU A 48 5.48 8.00 -7.21
C LEU A 48 6.23 9.21 -6.64
N GLN A 49 5.80 9.70 -5.49
CA GLN A 49 6.37 10.87 -4.83
C GLN A 49 6.34 10.69 -3.32
N PHE A 50 7.29 11.30 -2.64
CA PHE A 50 7.32 11.33 -1.18
C PHE A 50 7.87 12.66 -0.66
N ALA A 51 7.41 13.05 0.52
CA ALA A 51 7.93 14.17 1.27
C ALA A 51 7.87 13.89 2.78
N PRO A 52 8.72 14.54 3.59
CA PRO A 52 9.88 15.31 3.17
C PRO A 52 11.01 14.39 2.66
N TYR A 53 11.88 14.92 1.81
CA TYR A 53 13.14 14.29 1.44
C TYR A 53 14.32 15.10 1.99
N GLY A 54 15.35 14.42 2.49
CA GLY A 54 16.55 15.05 3.01
C GLY A 54 16.42 15.56 4.45
N ILE A 55 17.01 16.73 4.72
CA ILE A 55 17.11 17.30 6.07
C ILE A 55 15.85 18.08 6.40
N VAL A 56 15.28 17.78 7.57
CA VAL A 56 14.07 18.45 8.09
C VAL A 56 14.39 19.13 9.41
N SER A 57 13.89 20.35 9.59
CA SER A 57 14.18 21.18 10.77
C SER A 57 13.19 21.00 11.92
N THR A 58 12.01 20.42 11.66
CA THR A 58 10.98 20.14 12.66
C THR A 58 11.12 18.72 13.21
N LEU A 59 10.86 18.56 14.52
CA LEU A 59 10.79 17.24 15.17
C LEU A 59 9.44 16.55 14.94
N LYS A 60 8.46 17.24 14.36
CA LYS A 60 7.19 16.64 13.92
C LYS A 60 6.95 16.97 12.45
N PRO A 61 7.72 16.35 11.55
CA PRO A 61 7.50 16.54 10.13
C PRO A 61 6.17 15.90 9.72
N LYS A 62 5.43 16.62 8.88
CA LYS A 62 4.34 16.02 8.12
C LYS A 62 4.97 15.26 6.95
N CYS A 63 4.62 13.99 6.84
CA CYS A 63 5.05 13.10 5.77
C CYS A 63 3.92 12.90 4.76
N PHE A 64 4.30 12.65 3.53
CA PHE A 64 3.41 12.42 2.40
C PHE A 64 3.98 11.33 1.51
N LEU A 65 3.14 10.37 1.11
CA LEU A 65 3.47 9.35 0.12
C LEU A 65 2.35 9.34 -0.92
N LEU A 66 2.70 9.53 -2.19
CA LEU A 66 1.81 9.40 -3.34
C LEU A 66 2.07 8.08 -4.04
N PHE A 67 0.99 7.40 -4.39
CA PHE A 67 0.99 6.10 -5.05
C PHE A 67 0.46 6.17 -6.49
N ASP A 68 0.76 5.15 -7.28
CA ASP A 68 0.25 4.98 -8.65
C ASP A 68 -1.22 4.51 -8.71
N GLN A 69 -1.71 3.88 -7.64
CA GLN A 69 -3.09 3.40 -7.48
C GLN A 69 -3.76 3.99 -6.24
N LYS A 70 -5.09 3.90 -6.15
CA LYS A 70 -5.82 4.28 -4.93
C LYS A 70 -5.36 3.45 -3.74
N ILE A 71 -5.39 4.03 -2.56
CA ILE A 71 -4.95 3.40 -1.32
C ILE A 71 -5.91 3.67 -0.15
N GLY A 72 -5.99 2.75 0.80
CA GLY A 72 -6.65 2.98 2.08
C GLY A 72 -5.68 3.66 3.06
N MET A 73 -5.85 4.96 3.34
CA MET A 73 -4.88 5.73 4.14
C MET A 73 -4.57 5.08 5.49
N ASN A 74 -5.59 4.59 6.20
CA ASN A 74 -5.42 3.89 7.49
C ASN A 74 -4.71 2.55 7.34
N ASP A 75 -4.96 1.83 6.25
CA ASP A 75 -4.37 0.50 6.03
C ASP A 75 -2.89 0.64 5.65
N VAL A 76 -2.56 1.64 4.84
CA VAL A 76 -1.17 2.00 4.55
C VAL A 76 -0.46 2.44 5.84
N LEU A 77 -1.06 3.32 6.65
CA LEU A 77 -0.45 3.80 7.89
C LEU A 77 -0.09 2.65 8.85
N LYS A 78 -0.91 1.60 8.92
CA LYS A 78 -0.65 0.38 9.72
C LYS A 78 0.43 -0.52 9.14
N HIS A 79 0.76 -0.36 7.86
CA HIS A 79 1.75 -1.17 7.15
C HIS A 79 3.12 -0.50 7.05
N LEU A 80 3.18 0.82 7.24
CA LEU A 80 4.44 1.58 7.24
C LEU A 80 5.42 1.06 8.30
N ARG A 81 6.72 1.22 8.06
CA ARG A 81 7.73 1.08 9.11
C ARG A 81 8.61 2.30 9.10
N VAL A 82 8.80 2.92 10.25
CA VAL A 82 9.72 4.05 10.39
C VAL A 82 10.87 3.63 11.28
N VAL A 83 12.06 3.56 10.68
CA VAL A 83 13.25 2.98 11.31
C VAL A 83 14.30 4.06 11.52
N HIS A 84 14.86 4.11 12.72
CA HIS A 84 15.97 4.96 13.10
C HIS A 84 17.29 4.41 12.52
N SER A 85 18.31 5.26 12.39
CA SER A 85 19.66 4.82 12.01
C SER A 85 20.31 3.83 12.98
N ASP A 86 19.85 3.76 14.23
CA ASP A 86 20.33 2.82 15.25
C ASP A 86 19.56 1.48 15.25
N GLY A 87 18.57 1.31 14.36
CA GLY A 87 17.76 0.11 14.24
C GLY A 87 16.49 0.09 15.09
N HIS A 88 16.26 1.07 15.96
CA HIS A 88 14.97 1.21 16.65
C HIS A 88 13.86 1.57 15.65
N THR A 89 12.65 1.08 15.91
CA THR A 89 11.49 1.29 15.03
C THR A 89 10.42 2.06 15.80
N ILE A 90 9.89 3.11 15.19
CA ILE A 90 8.68 3.82 15.67
C ILE A 90 7.48 2.95 15.35
N GLN A 91 6.64 2.70 16.35
CA GLN A 91 5.46 1.86 16.19
C GLN A 91 4.38 2.59 15.37
N ASN A 92 3.56 1.85 14.63
CA ASN A 92 2.50 2.44 13.81
C ASN A 92 1.48 3.23 14.63
N GLU A 93 1.27 2.85 15.90
CA GLU A 93 0.39 3.55 16.83
C GLU A 93 0.91 4.93 17.23
N GLU A 94 2.20 5.21 17.00
CA GLU A 94 2.82 6.52 17.21
C GLU A 94 2.69 7.43 15.98
N LEU A 95 2.13 6.92 14.89
CA LEU A 95 1.79 7.70 13.71
C LEU A 95 0.33 8.14 13.76
N GLU A 96 0.03 9.29 13.16
CA GLU A 96 -1.33 9.78 13.00
C GLU A 96 -1.55 10.38 11.62
N LEU A 97 -2.75 10.21 11.07
CA LEU A 97 -3.11 10.83 9.80
C LEU A 97 -3.16 12.35 9.95
N VAL A 98 -2.59 13.05 8.97
CA VAL A 98 -2.80 14.48 8.82
C VAL A 98 -4.19 14.69 8.22
N ASN A 99 -4.96 15.63 8.76
CA ASN A 99 -6.30 15.90 8.23
C ASN A 99 -6.23 16.40 6.77
N GLU A 100 -7.29 16.13 6.00
CA GLU A 100 -7.31 16.38 4.55
C GLU A 100 -7.03 17.85 4.19
N THR A 101 -7.62 18.80 4.92
CA THR A 101 -7.41 20.23 4.67
C THR A 101 -5.93 20.62 4.85
N THR A 102 -5.30 20.13 5.91
CA THR A 102 -3.88 20.38 6.18
C THR A 102 -3.01 19.70 5.14
N ALA A 103 -3.33 18.46 4.78
CA ALA A 103 -2.58 17.73 3.76
C ALA A 103 -2.63 18.44 2.40
N LYS A 104 -3.82 18.91 1.99
CA LYS A 104 -3.99 19.68 0.75
C LYS A 104 -3.18 20.96 0.76
N ASN A 105 -3.20 21.71 1.87
CA ASN A 105 -2.46 22.97 1.97
C ASN A 105 -0.93 22.74 2.00
N GLU A 106 -0.46 21.72 2.72
CA GLU A 106 0.98 21.46 2.86
C GLU A 106 1.60 20.88 1.58
N PHE A 107 0.85 19.99 0.91
CA PHE A 107 1.33 19.21 -0.23
C PHE A 107 0.64 19.61 -1.55
N GLU A 108 0.10 20.83 -1.62
CA GLU A 108 -0.60 21.35 -2.79
C GLU A 108 0.21 21.18 -4.09
N SER A 109 1.52 21.47 -4.03
CA SER A 109 2.41 21.33 -5.18
C SER A 109 2.49 19.90 -5.72
N PHE A 110 2.52 18.90 -4.83
CA PHE A 110 2.53 17.49 -5.22
C PHE A 110 1.17 17.05 -5.78
N LEU A 111 0.07 17.52 -5.18
CA LEU A 111 -1.29 17.19 -5.62
C LEU A 111 -1.63 17.85 -6.96
N ASN A 112 -1.28 19.11 -7.17
CA ASN A 112 -1.55 19.84 -8.41
C ASN A 112 -0.68 19.34 -9.58
N ALA A 113 0.52 18.81 -9.29
CA ALA A 113 1.37 18.19 -10.31
C ALA A 113 0.83 16.84 -10.82
N ASN A 114 -0.16 16.25 -10.14
CA ASN A 114 -0.68 14.93 -10.45
C ASN A 114 -2.22 14.94 -10.41
N GLU A 115 -2.86 15.07 -11.57
CA GLU A 115 -4.34 15.02 -11.68
C GLU A 115 -4.91 13.70 -11.15
N GLY A 116 -6.08 13.76 -10.50
CA GLY A 116 -6.79 12.56 -10.03
C GLY A 116 -6.17 11.85 -8.82
N THR A 117 -5.28 12.50 -8.07
CA THR A 117 -4.53 11.89 -6.95
C THR A 117 -5.23 11.88 -5.60
N HIS A 118 -6.43 12.45 -5.50
CA HIS A 118 -7.15 12.64 -4.23
C HIS A 118 -7.30 11.37 -3.37
N GLU A 119 -7.31 10.18 -4.00
CA GLU A 119 -7.45 8.88 -3.33
C GLU A 119 -6.16 8.04 -3.36
N LYS A 120 -5.06 8.60 -3.86
CA LYS A 120 -3.80 7.89 -4.12
C LYS A 120 -2.68 8.28 -3.17
N TYR A 121 -2.95 9.00 -2.10
CA TYR A 121 -1.90 9.44 -1.17
C TYR A 121 -2.25 9.16 0.28
N VAL A 122 -1.22 9.02 1.12
CA VAL A 122 -1.33 9.10 2.58
C VAL A 122 -0.49 10.27 3.08
N ALA A 123 -1.07 11.09 3.93
CA ALA A 123 -0.36 12.12 4.68
C ALA A 123 -0.44 11.79 6.18
N PHE A 124 0.69 11.78 6.86
CA PHE A 124 0.77 11.39 8.26
C PHE A 124 1.83 12.21 9.01
N THR A 125 1.78 12.19 10.33
CA THR A 125 2.76 12.83 11.22
C THR A 125 2.97 11.95 12.44
N PHE A 126 3.87 12.37 13.33
CA PHE A 126 4.24 11.67 14.54
C PHE A 126 3.50 12.26 15.75
N LYS A 127 2.90 11.39 16.56
CA LYS A 127 2.21 11.79 17.81
C LYS A 127 3.17 12.41 18.82
N HIS A 128 4.43 11.98 18.79
CA HIS A 128 5.51 12.48 19.64
C HIS A 128 6.62 13.11 18.79
N ASP A 129 7.40 13.99 19.42
CA ASP A 129 8.54 14.61 18.75
C ASP A 129 9.60 13.54 18.43
N LEU A 130 10.11 13.57 17.21
CA LEU A 130 11.26 12.79 16.79
C LEU A 130 12.52 13.23 17.54
N LEU A 131 13.51 12.34 17.58
CA LEU A 131 14.81 12.63 18.15
C LEU A 131 15.56 13.64 17.28
N LYS A 132 16.27 14.56 17.94
CA LYS A 132 17.15 15.53 17.29
C LYS A 132 18.32 14.81 16.62
N ALA A 133 18.82 15.39 15.52
CA ALA A 133 20.01 14.92 14.81
C ALA A 133 20.01 13.42 14.50
N THR A 134 18.83 12.86 14.21
CA THR A 134 18.62 11.43 13.96
C THR A 134 18.13 11.22 12.53
N GLN A 135 18.67 10.21 11.85
CA GLN A 135 18.20 9.82 10.53
C GLN A 135 17.08 8.80 10.66
N TYR A 136 16.00 9.03 9.92
CA TYR A 136 14.84 8.16 9.84
C TYR A 136 14.65 7.65 8.42
N THR A 137 14.28 6.38 8.29
CA THR A 137 13.92 5.75 7.03
C THR A 137 12.47 5.31 7.11
N ILE A 138 11.64 5.84 6.22
CA ILE A 138 10.26 5.38 6.04
C ILE A 138 10.30 4.26 5.01
N GLN A 139 9.85 3.07 5.42
CA GLN A 139 9.77 1.88 4.59
C GLN A 139 8.31 1.56 4.34
N VAL A 140 7.99 1.21 3.10
CA VAL A 140 6.72 0.62 2.70
C VAL A 140 7.01 -0.83 2.33
N PRO A 141 6.79 -1.79 3.24
CA PRO A 141 7.05 -3.19 2.96
C PRO A 141 6.18 -3.72 1.80
N ILE A 142 6.68 -4.76 1.12
CA ILE A 142 5.89 -5.56 0.19
C ILE A 142 4.60 -6.01 0.90
N GLY A 143 3.48 -6.06 0.16
CA GLY A 143 2.17 -6.33 0.75
C GLY A 143 1.38 -5.07 1.12
N CYS A 144 1.88 -3.87 0.79
CA CYS A 144 1.17 -2.62 1.02
C CYS A 144 -0.23 -2.66 0.37
N PRO A 145 -1.30 -2.39 1.12
CA PRO A 145 -2.67 -2.55 0.63
C PRO A 145 -3.01 -1.52 -0.45
N SER A 146 -3.56 -1.99 -1.56
CA SER A 146 -4.21 -1.17 -2.59
C SER A 146 -5.67 -0.94 -2.20
N ALA A 147 -6.31 0.13 -2.69
CA ALA A 147 -7.77 0.25 -2.65
C ALA A 147 -8.43 -0.18 -3.97
N GLU A 148 -7.66 -0.64 -4.97
CA GLU A 148 -8.15 -1.04 -6.29
C GLU A 148 -8.30 -2.56 -6.50
N GLY A 149 -7.77 -3.40 -5.58
CA GLY A 149 -7.97 -4.87 -5.60
C GLY A 149 -6.71 -5.68 -5.74
#